data_AF-A0A820AAK2-F1
#
_entry.id   AF-A0A820AAK2-F1
#
_cell.length_a   1.000
_cell.length_b   1.000
_cell.length_c   1.000
_cell.angle_alpha   90.00
_cell.angle_beta   90.00
_cell.angle_gamma   90.00
#
_symmetry.space_group_name_H-M   'P 1'
#
loop_
_entity.id
_entity.type
_entity.pdbx_description
1 polymer ?
#
loop_
_entity_poly.entity_id
_entity_poly.type
_entity_poly.pdbx_seq_one_letter_code
_entity_poly.pdbx_strand_id
1 'polypeptide(L)'
;MVKETMSLLRQMIDDREKTIVQEIINVETKQRKQIENCKIPLGNQLQFLNLRKAILDMHLIIKDHTTLLKAKEEFDDYLKKTNETLESLQIPTRIIYHSQGLKQLQQLKEEILVHGQYVEYNNPELQKLMMDNGTNEKLDLENKQLIDHDMTIVADVLRKTKVRKTIFLQQKRTGA
;
A
#
# COMPACT_ATOMS: atom_id res chain seq x y z
N MET A 1 71.88 -29.80 -19.35
CA MET A 1 70.50 -30.37 -19.40
C MET A 1 69.80 -30.33 -18.04
N VAL A 2 69.94 -31.30 -17.12
CA VAL A 2 69.11 -31.34 -15.86
C VAL A 2 69.20 -30.07 -15.00
N LYS A 3 70.40 -29.47 -14.86
CA LYS A 3 70.60 -28.22 -14.10
C LYS A 3 69.88 -27.02 -14.72
N GLU A 4 69.87 -26.92 -16.05
CA GLU A 4 69.19 -25.83 -16.77
C GLU A 4 67.67 -25.98 -16.66
N THR A 5 67.17 -27.22 -16.76
CA THR A 5 65.74 -27.50 -16.60
C THR A 5 65.24 -27.16 -15.20
N MET A 6 66.01 -27.52 -14.16
CA MET A 6 65.70 -27.17 -12.77
C MET A 6 65.75 -25.66 -12.51
N SER A 7 66.68 -24.94 -13.15
CA SER A 7 66.76 -23.49 -13.06
C SER A 7 65.53 -22.81 -13.68
N LEU A 8 65.10 -23.28 -14.86
CA LEU A 8 63.91 -22.76 -15.54
C LEU A 8 62.65 -22.99 -14.70
N LEU A 9 62.53 -24.17 -14.09
CA LEU A 9 61.38 -24.55 -13.26
C LEU A 9 61.28 -23.69 -11.99
N ARG A 10 62.41 -23.39 -11.34
CA ARG A 10 62.45 -22.46 -10.20
C ARG A 10 62.02 -21.06 -10.60
N GLN A 11 62.49 -20.57 -11.74
CA GLN A 11 62.14 -19.25 -12.24
C GLN A 11 60.64 -19.14 -12.54
N MET A 12 60.04 -20.17 -13.13
CA MET A 12 58.59 -20.24 -13.34
C MET A 12 57.79 -20.27 -12.04
N ILE A 13 58.29 -20.97 -11.01
CA ILE A 13 57.65 -20.99 -9.68
C ILE A 13 57.72 -19.60 -9.05
N ASP A 14 58.88 -18.95 -9.04
CA ASP A 14 59.06 -17.62 -8.47
C ASP A 14 58.19 -16.56 -9.16
N ASP A 15 58.09 -16.60 -10.49
CA ASP A 15 57.25 -15.69 -11.26
C ASP A 15 55.75 -15.93 -10.99
N ARG A 16 55.36 -17.20 -10.79
CA ARG A 16 53.98 -17.54 -10.43
C ARG A 16 53.64 -17.10 -9.02
N GLU A 17 54.55 -17.26 -8.06
CA GLU A 17 54.39 -16.77 -6.69
C GLU A 17 54.21 -15.26 -6.66
N LYS A 18 55.06 -14.50 -7.37
CA LYS A 18 54.91 -13.04 -7.48
C LYS A 18 53.55 -12.63 -8.04
N THR A 19 53.07 -13.35 -9.05
CA THR A 19 51.76 -13.07 -9.66
C THR A 19 50.64 -13.29 -8.64
N ILE A 20 50.66 -14.42 -7.92
CA ILE A 20 49.66 -14.75 -6.89
C ILE A 20 49.69 -13.72 -5.75
N VAL A 21 50.87 -13.33 -5.27
CA VAL A 21 51.00 -12.30 -4.23
C VAL A 21 50.39 -10.98 -4.70
N GLN A 22 50.63 -10.57 -5.94
CA GLN A 22 50.06 -9.34 -6.49
C GLN A 22 48.54 -9.42 -6.62
N GLU A 23 47.98 -10.57 -7.01
CA GLU A 23 46.54 -10.80 -7.05
C GLU A 23 45.92 -10.70 -5.65
N ILE A 24 46.56 -11.29 -4.64
CA ILE A 24 46.12 -11.20 -3.24
C ILE A 24 46.08 -9.74 -2.78
N ILE A 25 47.15 -8.99 -3.01
CA ILE A 25 47.24 -7.57 -2.64
C ILE A 25 46.12 -6.76 -3.33
N ASN A 26 45.86 -7.02 -4.61
CA ASN A 26 44.82 -6.33 -5.35
C ASN A 26 43.42 -6.63 -4.78
N VAL A 27 43.14 -7.90 -4.43
CA VAL A 27 41.88 -8.31 -3.80
C VAL A 27 41.71 -7.66 -2.43
N GLU A 28 42.73 -7.70 -1.57
CA GLU A 28 42.68 -7.08 -0.24
C GLU A 28 42.46 -5.57 -0.32
N THR A 29 43.14 -4.90 -1.24
CA THR A 29 42.99 -3.45 -1.44
C THR A 29 41.57 -3.10 -1.89
N LYS A 30 41.00 -3.89 -2.80
CA LYS A 30 39.62 -3.72 -3.26
C LYS A 30 38.62 -3.94 -2.12
N GLN A 31 38.81 -4.98 -1.32
CA GLN A 31 37.95 -5.29 -0.17
C GLN A 31 38.04 -4.20 0.91
N ARG A 32 39.24 -3.69 1.24
CA ARG A 32 39.41 -2.58 2.19
C ARG A 32 38.64 -1.33 1.73
N LYS A 33 38.73 -0.96 0.45
CA LYS A 33 37.98 0.16 -0.11
C LYS A 33 36.47 -0.05 0.00
N GLN A 34 35.99 -1.27 -0.28
CA GLN A 34 34.57 -1.60 -0.11
C GLN A 34 34.10 -1.48 1.35
N ILE A 35 34.91 -1.93 2.30
CA ILE A 35 34.61 -1.82 3.74
C ILE A 35 34.55 -0.35 4.18
N GLU A 36 35.53 0.46 3.78
CA GLU A 36 35.51 1.90 4.09
C GLU A 36 34.29 2.61 3.48
N ASN A 37 33.97 2.30 2.23
CA ASN A 37 32.80 2.86 1.56
C ASN A 37 31.48 2.52 2.27
N CYS A 38 31.41 1.38 2.96
CA CYS A 38 30.24 0.99 3.77
C CYS A 38 30.23 1.66 5.15
N LYS A 39 31.40 1.96 5.73
CA LYS A 39 31.55 2.50 7.08
C LYS A 39 30.95 3.90 7.23
N ILE A 40 31.12 4.76 6.22
CA ILE A 40 30.59 6.15 6.23
C ILE A 40 29.04 6.17 6.24
N PRO A 41 28.34 5.46 5.34
CA PRO A 41 26.88 5.34 5.38
C PRO A 41 26.35 4.78 6.70
N LEU A 42 26.99 3.74 7.24
CA LEU A 42 26.62 3.14 8.52
C LEU A 42 26.78 4.12 9.68
N GLY A 43 27.88 4.90 9.69
CA GLY A 43 28.08 5.96 10.67
C GLY A 43 27.00 7.05 10.62
N ASN A 44 26.65 7.50 9.41
CA ASN A 44 25.59 8.49 9.21
C ASN A 44 24.21 7.95 9.62
N GLN A 45 23.91 6.69 9.30
CA GLN A 45 22.67 6.03 9.74
C GLN A 45 22.60 5.92 11.26
N LEU A 46 23.71 5.58 11.93
CA LEU A 46 23.77 5.50 13.38
C LEU A 46 23.53 6.86 14.03
N GLN A 47 24.13 7.94 13.51
CA GLN A 47 23.87 9.31 13.98
C GLN A 47 22.41 9.70 13.82
N PHE A 48 21.80 9.40 12.67
CA PHE A 48 20.38 9.67 12.43
C PHE A 48 19.46 8.91 13.41
N LEU A 49 19.75 7.63 13.67
CA LEU A 49 19.00 6.84 14.64
C LEU A 49 19.14 7.38 16.06
N ASN A 50 20.33 7.81 16.46
CA ASN A 50 20.55 8.42 17.77
C ASN A 50 19.78 9.73 17.94
N LEU A 51 19.74 10.58 16.90
CA LEU A 51 18.94 11.80 16.91
C LEU A 51 17.44 11.47 17.06
N ARG A 52 16.95 10.48 16.33
CA ARG A 52 15.54 10.05 16.39
C ARG A 52 15.19 9.47 17.76
N LYS A 53 16.09 8.72 18.38
CA LYS A 53 15.94 8.23 19.75
C LYS A 53 15.83 9.39 20.75
N ALA A 54 16.72 10.37 20.68
CA ALA A 54 16.69 11.53 21.57
C ALA A 54 15.38 12.33 21.44
N ILE A 55 14.85 12.48 20.22
CA ILE A 55 13.54 13.11 19.99
C ILE A 55 12.42 12.31 20.66
N LEU A 56 12.42 10.98 20.53
CA LEU A 56 11.42 10.11 21.16
C LEU A 56 11.48 10.18 22.69
N ASP A 57 12.68 10.17 23.27
CA ASP A 57 12.89 10.28 24.72
C ASP A 57 12.35 11.62 25.25
N MET A 58 12.55 12.74 24.52
CA MET A 58 11.94 14.02 24.88
C MET A 58 10.40 13.98 24.83
N HIS A 59 9.81 13.36 23.81
CA HIS A 59 8.34 13.24 23.72
C HIS A 59 7.75 12.42 24.87
N LEU A 60 8.45 11.36 25.30
CA LEU A 60 8.03 10.56 26.45
C LEU A 60 8.05 11.38 27.75
N ILE A 61 9.13 12.14 27.99
CA ILE A 61 9.24 13.02 29.16
C ILE A 61 8.13 14.07 29.19
N ILE A 62 7.86 14.73 28.05
CA ILE A 62 6.78 15.73 27.95
C ILE A 62 5.41 15.09 28.22
N LYS A 63 5.18 13.88 27.71
CA LYS A 63 3.93 13.14 27.94
C LYS A 63 3.73 12.77 29.42
N ASP A 64 4.80 12.42 30.12
CA ASP A 64 4.74 12.14 31.56
C ASP A 64 4.44 13.42 32.35
N HIS A 65 5.08 14.55 32.02
CA HIS A 65 4.82 15.83 32.68
C HIS A 65 3.41 16.36 32.41
N THR A 66 2.89 16.21 31.19
CA THR A 66 1.50 16.56 30.88
C THR A 66 0.51 15.68 31.64
N THR A 67 0.84 14.42 31.89
CA THR A 67 0.01 13.53 32.71
C THR A 67 0.00 13.94 34.19
N LEU A 68 1.14 14.37 34.73
CA LEU A 68 1.24 14.91 36.10
C LEU A 68 0.46 16.22 36.28
N LEU A 69 0.44 17.08 35.25
CA LEU A 69 -0.32 18.31 35.25
C LEU A 69 -1.84 18.06 35.18
N LYS A 70 -2.30 16.99 34.50
CA LYS A 70 -3.74 16.60 34.45
C LYS A 70 -4.30 16.21 35.81
N ALA A 71 -3.44 15.85 36.77
CA ALA A 71 -3.88 15.60 38.15
C ALA A 71 -4.34 16.88 38.89
N LYS A 72 -4.18 18.06 38.27
CA LYS A 72 -4.62 19.35 38.79
C LYS A 72 -5.55 20.03 37.76
N GLU A 73 -6.83 20.17 38.11
CA GLU A 73 -7.88 20.73 37.21
C GLU A 73 -7.51 22.11 36.62
N GLU A 74 -6.75 22.93 37.36
CA GLU A 74 -6.31 24.27 36.93
C GLU A 74 -5.45 24.26 35.65
N PHE A 75 -4.86 23.11 35.29
CA PHE A 75 -3.97 22.99 34.14
C PHE A 75 -4.63 22.34 32.91
N ASP A 76 -5.91 21.96 32.97
CA ASP A 76 -6.57 21.24 31.87
C ASP A 76 -6.56 22.03 30.56
N ASP A 77 -6.81 23.34 30.62
CA ASP A 77 -6.82 24.21 29.43
C ASP A 77 -5.40 24.39 28.84
N TYR A 78 -4.39 24.50 29.70
CA TYR A 78 -2.98 24.55 29.29
C TYR A 78 -2.55 23.25 28.62
N LEU A 79 -2.97 22.11 29.17
CA LEU A 79 -2.64 20.79 28.65
C LEU A 79 -3.33 20.49 27.33
N LYS A 80 -4.58 20.94 27.19
CA LYS A 80 -5.32 20.85 25.93
C LYS A 80 -4.60 21.61 24.82
N LYS A 81 -4.28 22.89 25.04
CA LYS A 81 -3.54 23.73 24.08
C LYS A 81 -2.15 23.18 23.74
N THR A 82 -1.44 22.66 24.74
CA THR A 82 -0.11 22.09 24.55
C THR A 82 -0.17 20.81 23.71
N ASN A 83 -1.14 19.93 23.95
CA ASN A 83 -1.34 18.72 23.14
C ASN A 83 -1.73 19.05 21.70
N GLU A 84 -2.66 19.99 21.49
CA GLU A 84 -3.05 20.45 20.15
C GLU A 84 -1.85 21.00 19.37
N THR A 85 -0.99 21.77 20.05
CA THR A 85 0.25 22.30 19.46
C THR A 85 1.23 21.17 19.11
N LEU A 86 1.45 20.21 20.02
CA LEU A 86 2.33 19.05 19.77
C LEU A 86 1.83 18.16 18.63
N GLU A 87 0.52 17.92 18.53
CA GLU A 87 -0.08 17.19 17.41
C GLU A 87 0.12 17.93 16.09
N SER A 88 0.00 19.26 16.08
CA SER A 88 0.26 20.07 14.89
C SER A 88 1.74 20.10 14.47
N LEU A 89 2.65 19.89 15.43
CA LEU A 89 4.09 19.82 15.20
C LEU A 89 4.56 18.41 14.78
N GLN A 90 3.72 17.38 14.85
CA GLN A 90 4.05 16.08 14.27
C GLN A 90 4.19 16.23 12.76
N ILE A 91 5.42 16.31 12.28
CA ILE A 91 5.74 16.24 10.86
C ILE A 91 5.19 14.90 10.35
N PRO A 92 4.23 14.88 9.42
CA PRO A 92 3.69 13.64 8.88
C PRO A 92 4.83 12.87 8.22
N THR A 93 5.30 11.82 8.88
CA THR A 93 6.33 10.96 8.30
C THR A 93 5.73 10.22 7.10
N ARG A 94 6.58 9.82 6.14
CA ARG A 94 6.16 9.06 4.96
C ARG A 94 5.28 7.84 5.31
N ILE A 95 5.50 7.25 6.48
CA ILE A 95 4.72 6.14 7.05
C ILE A 95 3.26 6.55 7.33
N ILE A 96 3.01 7.77 7.82
CA ILE A 96 1.67 8.30 8.09
C ILE A 96 0.91 8.53 6.79
N TYR A 97 1.55 9.05 5.74
CA TYR A 97 0.92 9.16 4.42
C TYR A 97 0.56 7.79 3.83
N HIS A 98 1.44 6.79 3.99
CA HIS A 98 1.15 5.43 3.53
C HIS A 98 0.00 4.78 4.31
N SER A 99 -0.08 4.98 5.64
CA SER A 99 -1.17 4.43 6.44
C SER A 99 -2.51 5.12 6.15
N GLN A 100 -2.51 6.42 5.90
CA GLN A 100 -3.70 7.16 5.45
C GLN A 100 -4.15 6.70 4.05
N GLY A 101 -3.23 6.54 3.10
CA GLY A 101 -3.54 6.01 1.77
C GLY A 101 -4.11 4.59 1.80
N LEU A 102 -3.60 3.73 2.68
CA LEU A 102 -4.16 2.39 2.89
C LEU A 102 -5.58 2.43 3.44
N LYS A 103 -5.88 3.32 4.40
CA LYS A 103 -7.25 3.51 4.90
C LYS A 103 -8.21 3.99 3.81
N GLN A 104 -7.78 4.95 2.99
CA GLN A 104 -8.58 5.44 1.86
C GLN A 104 -8.86 4.34 0.83
N LEU A 105 -7.86 3.52 0.49
CA LEU A 105 -8.05 2.37 -0.39
C LEU A 105 -9.00 1.33 0.19
N GLN A 106 -8.94 1.09 1.50
CA GLN A 106 -9.84 0.17 2.17
C GLN A 106 -11.28 0.69 2.18
N GLN A 107 -11.49 1.98 2.46
CA GLN A 107 -12.80 2.63 2.33
C GLN A 107 -13.34 2.52 0.91
N LEU A 108 -12.52 2.79 -0.10
CA LEU A 108 -12.91 2.66 -1.50
C LEU A 108 -13.29 1.22 -1.86
N LYS A 109 -12.55 0.23 -1.36
CA LYS A 109 -12.87 -1.20 -1.53
C LYS A 109 -14.21 -1.55 -0.88
N GLU A 110 -14.46 -1.06 0.31
CA GLU A 110 -15.72 -1.26 1.04
C GLU A 110 -16.89 -0.58 0.30
N GLU A 111 -16.70 0.63 -0.22
CA GLU A 111 -17.70 1.32 -1.06
C GLU A 111 -17.99 0.56 -2.35
N ILE A 112 -16.96 0.02 -3.02
CA ILE A 112 -17.11 -0.86 -4.21
C ILE A 112 -17.84 -2.16 -3.84
N LEU A 113 -17.61 -2.74 -2.67
CA LEU A 113 -18.34 -3.94 -2.23
C LEU A 113 -19.83 -3.63 -1.93
N VAL A 114 -20.11 -2.46 -1.36
CA VAL A 114 -21.47 -2.03 -1.04
C VAL A 114 -22.27 -1.63 -2.30
N HIS A 115 -21.63 -0.93 -3.25
CA HIS A 115 -22.29 -0.42 -4.45
C HIS A 115 -22.12 -1.34 -5.68
N GLY A 116 -21.04 -2.10 -5.74
CA GLY A 116 -20.74 -3.10 -6.77
C GLY A 116 -21.36 -4.46 -6.46
N GLN A 117 -22.62 -4.48 -6.02
CA GLN A 117 -23.40 -5.71 -6.00
C GLN A 117 -23.52 -6.23 -7.42
N TYR A 118 -22.69 -7.21 -7.76
CA TYR A 118 -22.87 -8.07 -8.92
C TYR A 118 -24.22 -8.77 -8.74
N VAL A 119 -25.25 -8.23 -9.39
CA VAL A 119 -26.49 -8.96 -9.58
C VAL A 119 -26.15 -10.05 -10.59
N GLU A 120 -26.16 -11.30 -10.16
CA GLU A 120 -25.99 -12.43 -11.06
C GLU A 120 -27.29 -12.57 -11.86
N TYR A 121 -27.30 -12.00 -13.06
CA TYR A 121 -28.43 -12.08 -13.96
C TYR A 121 -28.38 -13.43 -14.66
N ASN A 122 -29.27 -14.35 -14.28
CA ASN A 122 -29.42 -15.63 -14.97
C ASN A 122 -29.99 -15.49 -16.40
N ASN A 123 -30.51 -14.31 -16.74
CA ASN A 123 -31.01 -13.95 -18.07
C ASN A 123 -30.08 -12.92 -18.72
N PRO A 124 -29.22 -13.32 -19.69
CA PRO A 124 -28.25 -12.42 -20.31
C PRO A 124 -28.90 -11.31 -21.15
N GLU A 125 -30.12 -11.51 -21.65
CA GLU A 125 -30.87 -10.44 -22.33
C GLU A 125 -31.33 -9.36 -21.35
N LEU A 126 -31.81 -9.76 -20.17
CA LEU A 126 -32.23 -8.84 -19.12
C LEU A 126 -31.02 -8.08 -18.55
N GLN A 127 -29.90 -8.78 -18.37
CA GLN A 127 -28.63 -8.18 -17.96
C GLN A 127 -28.20 -7.06 -18.90
N LYS A 128 -28.17 -7.36 -20.20
CA LYS A 128 -27.79 -6.39 -21.22
C LYS A 128 -28.75 -5.21 -21.27
N LEU A 129 -30.05 -5.47 -21.22
CA LEU A 129 -31.08 -4.42 -21.22
C LEU A 129 -31.00 -3.50 -19.98
N MET A 130 -30.63 -4.04 -18.82
CA MET A 130 -30.42 -3.25 -17.60
C MET A 130 -29.11 -2.45 -17.62
N MET A 131 -28.04 -3.02 -18.16
CA MET A 131 -26.76 -2.33 -18.34
C MET A 131 -26.88 -1.20 -19.37
N ASP A 132 -27.52 -1.45 -20.51
CA ASP A 132 -27.70 -0.48 -21.59
C ASP A 132 -28.66 0.67 -21.18
N ASN A 133 -29.61 0.41 -20.28
CA ASN A 133 -30.54 1.41 -19.74
C ASN A 133 -30.10 2.06 -18.41
N GLY A 134 -28.79 2.01 -18.09
CA GLY A 134 -28.20 2.48 -16.83
C GLY A 134 -28.52 3.94 -16.44
N THR A 135 -29.04 4.76 -17.36
CA THR A 135 -29.40 6.17 -17.13
C THR A 135 -30.78 6.58 -17.66
N ASN A 136 -31.52 5.70 -18.35
CA ASN A 136 -32.82 6.05 -18.95
C ASN A 136 -33.99 5.88 -17.95
N GLU A 137 -34.91 6.85 -17.93
CA GLU A 137 -36.12 6.88 -17.09
C GLU A 137 -37.22 5.88 -17.52
N LYS A 138 -37.01 5.14 -18.61
CA LYS A 138 -37.99 4.19 -19.15
C LYS A 138 -37.35 2.83 -19.32
N LEU A 139 -37.98 1.81 -18.74
CA LEU A 139 -37.59 0.40 -18.88
C LEU A 139 -38.69 -0.29 -19.68
N ASP A 140 -38.40 -0.61 -20.93
CA ASP A 140 -39.31 -1.34 -21.81
C ASP A 140 -39.05 -2.84 -21.69
N LEU A 141 -40.06 -3.56 -21.19
CA LEU A 141 -40.04 -5.01 -20.99
C LEU A 141 -41.11 -5.70 -21.86
N GLU A 142 -41.67 -5.01 -22.86
CA GLU A 142 -42.71 -5.56 -23.72
C GLU A 142 -42.21 -6.78 -24.50
N ASN A 143 -43.08 -7.80 -24.63
CA ASN A 143 -42.80 -9.06 -25.33
C ASN A 143 -41.57 -9.87 -24.80
N LYS A 144 -41.08 -9.58 -23.59
CA LYS A 144 -40.05 -10.41 -22.95
C LYS A 144 -40.69 -11.55 -22.16
N GLN A 145 -40.17 -12.77 -22.36
CA GLN A 145 -40.51 -13.91 -21.51
C GLN A 145 -39.74 -13.77 -20.20
N LEU A 146 -40.39 -13.16 -19.21
CA LEU A 146 -39.84 -12.98 -17.87
C LEU A 146 -40.44 -14.04 -16.94
N ILE A 147 -39.58 -14.74 -16.20
CA ILE A 147 -40.01 -15.62 -15.11
C ILE A 147 -40.05 -14.84 -13.78
N ASP A 148 -40.66 -15.40 -12.73
CA ASP A 148 -40.78 -14.74 -11.42
C ASP A 148 -39.43 -14.30 -10.83
N HIS A 149 -38.36 -15.06 -11.11
CA HIS A 149 -37.00 -14.72 -10.72
C HIS A 149 -36.50 -13.45 -11.43
N ASP A 150 -36.78 -13.30 -12.72
CA ASP A 150 -36.42 -12.10 -13.50
C ASP A 150 -37.16 -10.86 -12.98
N MET A 151 -38.43 -11.02 -12.58
CA MET A 151 -39.23 -9.95 -11.98
C MET A 151 -38.70 -9.52 -10.61
N THR A 152 -38.16 -10.47 -9.83
CA THR A 152 -37.51 -10.17 -8.54
C THR A 152 -36.25 -9.33 -8.75
N ILE A 153 -35.45 -9.67 -9.77
CA ILE A 153 -34.26 -8.91 -10.15
C ILE A 153 -34.64 -7.49 -10.59
N VAL A 154 -35.66 -7.34 -11.44
CA VAL A 154 -36.17 -6.02 -11.88
C VAL A 154 -36.61 -5.18 -10.68
N ALA A 155 -37.35 -5.77 -9.74
CA ALA A 155 -37.82 -5.07 -8.54
C ALA A 155 -36.67 -4.58 -7.65
N ASP A 156 -35.62 -5.40 -7.46
CA ASP A 156 -34.46 -5.04 -6.66
C ASP A 156 -33.60 -3.96 -7.34
N VAL A 157 -33.45 -4.01 -8.67
CA VAL A 157 -32.78 -2.96 -9.44
C VAL A 157 -33.54 -1.64 -9.31
N LEU A 158 -34.86 -1.65 -9.48
CA LEU A 158 -35.71 -0.46 -9.33
C LEU A 158 -35.68 0.12 -7.92
N ARG A 159 -35.60 -0.72 -6.89
CA ARG A 159 -35.48 -0.25 -5.49
C ARG A 159 -34.16 0.50 -5.25
N LYS A 160 -33.08 0.05 -5.89
CA LYS A 160 -31.72 0.61 -5.71
C LYS A 160 -31.49 1.86 -6.55
N THR A 161 -32.02 1.89 -7.78
CA THR A 161 -31.98 3.09 -8.61
C THR A 161 -33.11 4.02 -8.20
N LYS A 162 -32.83 5.10 -7.45
CA LYS A 162 -33.83 6.13 -7.02
C LYS A 162 -34.55 6.87 -8.18
N VAL A 163 -34.44 6.39 -9.41
CA VAL A 163 -35.08 6.94 -10.61
C VAL A 163 -36.48 6.34 -10.71
N ARG A 164 -37.52 7.18 -10.73
CA ARG A 164 -38.90 6.73 -11.01
C ARG A 164 -38.98 6.24 -12.45
N LYS A 165 -38.65 4.96 -12.69
CA LYS A 165 -38.74 4.38 -14.03
C LYS A 165 -40.19 3.99 -14.34
N THR A 166 -40.69 4.42 -15.49
CA THR A 166 -41.98 3.92 -16.01
C THR A 166 -41.74 2.56 -16.67
N ILE A 167 -42.46 1.51 -16.25
CA ILE A 167 -42.34 0.16 -16.80
C ILE A 167 -43.47 -0.05 -17.82
N PHE A 168 -43.12 -0.44 -19.05
CA PHE A 168 -44.08 -0.90 -20.05
C PHE A 168 -44.09 -2.42 -20.06
N LEU A 169 -45.24 -3.02 -19.71
CA LEU A 169 -45.47 -4.46 -19.72
C LEU A 169 -46.68 -4.75 -20.60
N GLN A 170 -46.43 -5.19 -21.83
CA GLN A 170 -47.42 -5.85 -22.66
C GLN A 170 -46.99 -7.29 -22.91
N GLN A 171 -47.73 -8.23 -22.34
CA GLN A 171 -47.66 -9.63 -22.72
C GLN A 171 -48.63 -9.85 -23.89
N LYS A 172 -48.12 -10.31 -25.03
CA LYS A 172 -48.98 -11.00 -26.00
C LYS A 172 -49.51 -12.25 -25.31
N ARG A 173 -50.81 -12.30 -25.04
CA ARG A 173 -51.51 -13.57 -24.78
C ARG A 173 -51.39 -14.42 -26.03
N THR A 174 -50.43 -15.34 -26.05
CA THR A 174 -50.53 -16.52 -26.90
C THR A 174 -51.62 -17.38 -26.30
N GLY A 175 -52.76 -17.45 -26.97
CA GLY A 175 -53.92 -18.22 -26.58
C GLY A 175 -53.61 -19.72 -26.44
N ALA A 176 -54.37 -20.35 -25.56
CA ALA A 176 -54.74 -21.75 -25.70
C ALA A 176 -55.58 -21.95 -26.97
#